data_AF-A0A959RPC4-F1
#
_entry.id   AF-A0A959RPC4-F1
#
_cell.length_a   1.000
_cell.length_b   1.000
_cell.length_c   1.000
_cell.angle_alpha   90.00
_cell.angle_beta   90.00
_cell.angle_gamma   90.00
#
_symmetry.space_group_name_H-M   'P 1'
#
loop_
_entity.id
_entity.type
_entity.pdbx_description
1 polymer ?
#
loop_
_entity_poly.entity_id
_entity_poly.type
_entity_poly.pdbx_seq_one_letter_code
_entity_poly.pdbx_strand_id
1 'polypeptide(L)' 'MTTIAAKELTVGMHLKSAYGFVEVVSVNVRNKTTQVFYKSTYDDYESKNPWQFKNDEQIRIKY' A
#
# COMPACT_ATOMS: atom_id res chain seq x y z
N MET A 1 4.19 -6.92 14.18
CA MET A 1 4.22 -6.83 12.70
C MET A 1 3.12 -7.73 12.20
N THR A 2 2.14 -7.17 11.51
CA THR A 2 0.97 -7.92 11.01
C THR A 2 1.10 -8.05 9.50
N THR A 3 0.63 -9.16 8.94
CA THR A 3 0.55 -9.36 7.50
C THR A 3 -0.90 -9.38 7.08
N ILE A 4 -1.22 -8.71 5.97
CA ILE A 4 -2.54 -8.72 5.36
C ILE A 4 -2.41 -9.01 3.87
N ALA A 5 -3.45 -9.58 3.26
CA ALA A 5 -3.47 -9.73 1.82
C ALA A 5 -3.54 -8.34 1.16
N ALA A 6 -2.88 -8.16 0.01
CA ALA A 6 -2.86 -6.89 -0.69
C ALA A 6 -4.28 -6.37 -1.02
N LYS A 7 -5.20 -7.28 -1.37
CA LYS A 7 -6.62 -6.95 -1.62
C LYS A 7 -7.38 -6.41 -0.40
N GLU A 8 -6.85 -6.62 0.81
CA GLU A 8 -7.43 -6.17 2.07
C GLU A 8 -6.83 -4.83 2.54
N LEU A 9 -5.92 -4.24 1.75
CA LEU A 9 -5.42 -2.90 2.02
C LEU A 9 -6.56 -1.88 1.94
N THR A 10 -6.54 -0.93 2.88
CA THR A 10 -7.53 0.14 2.98
C THR A 10 -6.83 1.49 3.07
N VAL A 11 -7.55 2.54 2.66
CA VAL A 11 -7.08 3.93 2.75
C VAL A 11 -6.82 4.30 4.21
N GLY A 12 -5.73 5.00 4.48
CA GLY A 12 -5.26 5.39 5.81
C GLY A 12 -4.34 4.36 6.49
N MET A 13 -4.12 3.20 5.88
CA MET A 13 -3.14 2.23 6.41
C MET A 13 -1.70 2.70 6.21
N HIS A 14 -0.87 2.53 7.23
CA HIS A 14 0.57 2.83 7.15
C HIS A 14 1.36 1.57 6.76
N LEU A 15 2.08 1.65 5.63
CA LEU A 15 2.94 0.60 5.11
C LEU A 15 4.40 0.96 5.30
N LYS A 16 5.25 -0.03 5.56
CA LYS A 16 6.70 0.16 5.58
C LYS A 16 7.27 -0.08 4.18
N SER A 17 7.80 0.97 3.56
CA SER A 17 8.53 0.95 2.30
C SER A 17 10.05 0.92 2.51
N ALA A 18 10.81 0.82 1.41
CA ALA A 18 12.26 1.03 1.43
C ALA A 18 12.66 2.47 1.79
N TYR A 19 11.78 3.44 1.53
CA TYR A 19 11.98 4.88 1.75
C TYR A 19 11.42 5.38 3.08
N GLY A 20 10.90 4.48 3.93
CA GLY A 20 10.24 4.84 5.19
C GLY A 20 8.78 4.42 5.21
N PHE A 21 7.97 5.10 6.03
CA PHE A 21 6.54 4.84 6.14
C PHE A 21 5.77 5.59 5.06
N VAL A 22 4.74 4.93 4.52
CA VAL A 22 3.84 5.52 3.53
C VAL A 22 2.40 5.26 3.95
N GLU A 23 1.51 6.21 3.71
CA GLU A 23 0.08 6.07 3.94
C GLU A 23 -0.62 5.65 2.64
N VAL A 24 -1.50 4.67 2.71
CA VAL A 24 -2.33 4.26 1.58
C VAL A 24 -3.38 5.33 1.32
N VAL A 25 -3.36 5.94 0.15
CA VAL A 25 -4.34 6.98 -0.23
C VAL A 25 -5.44 6.45 -1.15
N SER A 26 -5.15 5.39 -1.90
CA SER A 26 -6.15 4.73 -2.76
C SER A 26 -5.76 3.29 -3.06
N VAL A 27 -6.76 2.42 -3.18
CA VAL A 27 -6.60 1.01 -3.53
C VAL A 27 -7.56 0.67 -4.65
N ASN A 28 -7.03 0.08 -5.72
CA ASN A 28 -7.80 -0.39 -6.86
C ASN A 28 -7.55 -1.89 -7.07
N VAL A 29 -8.56 -2.71 -6.82
CA VAL A 29 -8.49 -4.17 -6.98
C VAL A 29 -9.13 -4.55 -8.30
N ARG A 30 -8.34 -5.01 -9.27
CA ARG A 30 -8.84 -5.43 -10.58
C ARG A 30 -8.08 -6.64 -11.11
N ASN A 31 -8.83 -7.63 -11.60
CA ASN A 31 -8.32 -8.76 -12.38
C ASN A 31 -7.08 -9.45 -11.77
N LYS A 32 -7.23 -9.97 -10.54
CA LYS A 32 -6.18 -10.62 -9.71
C LYS A 32 -5.00 -9.74 -9.28
N THR A 33 -5.02 -8.44 -9.61
CA THR A 33 -4.00 -7.47 -9.21
C THR A 33 -4.61 -6.40 -8.31
N THR A 34 -3.90 -6.04 -7.26
CA THR A 34 -4.23 -4.91 -6.40
C THR A 34 -3.22 -3.80 -6.63
N GLN A 35 -3.71 -2.64 -7.04
CA GLN A 35 -2.92 -1.43 -7.24
C GLN A 35 -3.11 -0.50 -6.04
N VAL A 36 -2.01 -0.02 -5.47
CA VAL A 36 -2.01 0.79 -4.26
C VAL A 36 -1.29 2.10 -4.55
N PHE A 37 -2.00 3.20 -4.40
CA PHE A 37 -1.42 4.53 -4.37
C PHE A 37 -1.11 4.89 -2.92
N TYR A 38 0.04 5.52 -2.71
CA TYR A 38 0.54 5.85 -1.39
C TYR A 38 1.10 7.27 -1.35
N LYS A 39 1.08 7.88 -0.16
CA LYS A 39 1.72 9.15 0.14
C LYS A 39 2.86 8.92 1.13
N SER A 40 3.99 9.60 0.94
CA SER A 40 5.05 9.60 1.96
C SER A 40 4.56 10.25 3.25
N THR A 41 4.91 9.69 4.41
CA THR A 41 4.60 10.34 5.69
C THR A 41 5.59 11.45 6.04
N TYR A 42 6.70 11.56 5.30
CA TYR A 42 7.77 12.52 5.58
C TYR A 42 7.69 13.78 4.71
N ASP A 43 7.06 13.67 3.55
CA ASP A 43 6.97 14.72 2.55
C ASP A 43 5.63 14.60 1.80
N ASP A 44 5.13 15.69 1.24
CA ASP A 44 3.84 15.72 0.53
C ASP A 44 3.84 14.97 -0.82
N TYR A 45 4.76 14.04 -1.03
CA TYR A 45 4.83 13.21 -2.22
C TYR A 45 3.74 12.15 -2.24
N GLU A 46 2.86 12.25 -3.21
CA GLU A 46 1.94 11.18 -3.61
C GLU A 46 2.50 10.39 -4.80
N SER A 47 2.38 9.07 -4.74
CA SER A 47 2.86 8.17 -5.77
C SER A 47 2.11 8.42 -7.09
N LYS A 48 2.80 8.87 -8.14
CA LYS A 48 2.20 8.93 -9.49
C LYS A 48 2.00 7.55 -10.11
N ASN A 49 2.82 6.58 -9.72
CA ASN A 49 2.74 5.19 -10.16
C ASN A 49 2.33 4.31 -8.97
N PRO A 50 1.25 3.53 -9.07
CA PRO A 50 0.82 2.67 -7.98
C PRO A 50 1.76 1.47 -7.85
N TRP A 51 1.93 0.99 -6.61
CA TRP A 51 2.46 -0.36 -6.41
C TRP A 51 1.46 -1.39 -6.88
N GLN A 52 1.93 -2.40 -7.59
CA GLN A 52 1.09 -3.48 -8.09
C GLN A 52 1.46 -4.77 -7.38
N PHE A 53 0.48 -5.36 -6.72
CA PHE A 53 0.60 -6.59 -5.97
C PHE A 53 -0.34 -7.63 -6.57
N LYS A 54 0.00 -8.92 -6.42
CA LYS A 54 -1.01 -9.96 -6.62
C LYS A 54 -2.03 -9.86 -5.47
N ASN A 55 -3.30 -10.15 -5.73
CA ASN A 55 -4.36 -10.04 -4.72
C ASN A 55 -4.08 -10.84 -3.43
N ASP A 56 -3.43 -12.00 -3.56
CA ASP A 56 -3.08 -12.88 -2.44
C ASP A 56 -1.64 -12.66 -1.93
N GLU A 57 -0.96 -11.62 -2.41
CA GLU A 57 0.35 -11.23 -1.90
C GLU A 57 0.24 -10.68 -0.48
N GLN A 58 1.06 -11.19 0.44
CA GLN A 58 1.06 -10.80 1.84
C GLN A 58 1.94 -9.56 2.05
N ILE A 59 1.31 -8.44 2.42
CA ILE A 59 1.98 -7.17 2.70
C ILE A 59 2.18 -7.05 4.21
N ARG A 60 3.39 -6.65 4.62
CA ARG A 60 3.71 -6.42 6.04
C ARG A 60 3.34 -5.00 6.43
N ILE A 61 2.41 -4.87 7.38
CA ILE A 61 2.00 -3.61 7.98
C ILE A 61 2.64 -3.42 9.35
N LYS A 62 3.02 -2.17 9.67
CA LYS A 62 3.56 -1.78 10.97
C LYS A 62 2.66 -0.68 11.53
N TYR A 63 2.02 -0.97 12.65
CA TYR A 63 1.32 0.01 13.50
C TYR A 63 2.34 0.94 14.18
#